data_AF-A0A7G1NMG1-F1
#
_entry.id   AF-A0A7G1NMG1-F1
#
_cell.length_a   1.000
_cell.length_b   1.000
_cell.length_c   1.000
_cell.angle_alpha   90.00
_cell.angle_beta   90.00
_cell.angle_gamma   90.00
#
_symmetry.space_group_name_H-M   'P 1'
#
loop_
_entity.id
_entity.type
_entity.pdbx_description
1 polymer ?
#
loop_
_entity_poly.entity_id
_entity_poly.type
_entity_poly.pdbx_seq_one_letter_code
_entity_poly.pdbx_strand_id
1 'polypeptide(L)'
;MLWQWIGLAVFSVTLLPAGVALLTGRVPRRLRPRLDPMRPRGLAVLAFYAAAQLNAIPRLAGASPVATLAATGLAMMVTLAGCIVVMVATQRTRATR
;
A
#
# COMPACT_ATOMS: atom_id res chain seq x y z
N MET A 1 18.25 -14.72 3.08
CA MET A 1 17.22 -14.91 2.04
C MET A 1 15.90 -15.43 2.60
N LEU A 2 15.85 -16.58 3.28
CA LEU A 2 14.59 -17.12 3.86
C LEU A 2 13.84 -16.10 4.76
N TRP A 3 14.55 -15.41 5.64
CA TRP A 3 13.95 -14.38 6.50
C TRP A 3 13.30 -13.22 5.74
N GLN A 4 13.84 -12.82 4.58
CA GLN A 4 13.25 -11.75 3.77
C GLN A 4 11.96 -12.22 3.08
N TRP A 5 11.93 -13.49 2.63
CA TRP A 5 10.71 -14.11 2.12
C TRP A 5 9.63 -14.25 3.21
N ILE A 6 10.01 -14.66 4.42
CA ILE A 6 9.10 -14.71 5.57
C ILE A 6 8.56 -13.30 5.87
N GLY A 7 9.42 -12.29 5.91
CA GLY A 7 9.01 -10.90 6.11
C GLY A 7 8.01 -10.44 5.05
N LEU A 8 8.24 -10.76 3.78
CA LEU A 8 7.33 -10.44 2.68
C LEU A 8 5.98 -11.15 2.82
N ALA A 9 5.97 -12.41 3.24
CA ALA A 9 4.75 -13.17 3.48
C ALA A 9 3.93 -12.58 4.64
N VAL A 10 4.57 -12.29 5.77
CA VAL A 10 3.93 -11.64 6.92
C VAL A 10 3.38 -10.26 6.54
N PHE A 11 4.15 -9.48 5.78
CA PHE A 11 3.71 -8.20 5.26
C PHE A 11 2.48 -8.34 4.36
N SER A 12 2.45 -9.37 3.50
CA SER A 12 1.32 -9.63 2.60
C SER A 12 0.06 -10.01 3.38
N VAL A 13 0.17 -10.95 4.34
CA VAL A 13 -0.96 -11.41 5.16
C VAL A 13 -1.51 -10.30 6.06
N THR A 14 -0.75 -9.25 6.34
CA THR A 14 -1.20 -8.12 7.16
C THR A 14 -1.75 -6.96 6.32
N LEU A 15 -0.98 -6.44 5.35
CA LEU A 15 -1.38 -5.24 4.62
C LEU A 15 -2.46 -5.50 3.57
N LEU A 16 -2.43 -6.64 2.87
CA LEU A 16 -3.39 -6.90 1.81
C LEU A 16 -4.83 -6.99 2.38
N PRO A 17 -5.10 -7.77 3.44
CA PRO A 17 -6.43 -7.80 4.04
C PRO A 17 -6.84 -6.44 4.63
N ALA A 18 -5.91 -5.72 5.28
CA ALA A 18 -6.19 -4.41 5.86
C ALA A 18 -6.60 -3.38 4.78
N GLY A 19 -5.86 -3.32 3.67
CA GLY A 19 -6.17 -2.46 2.53
C GLY A 19 -7.52 -2.79 1.89
N VAL A 20 -7.81 -4.08 1.68
CA VAL A 20 -9.10 -4.55 1.14
C VAL A 20 -10.26 -4.22 2.10
N ALA A 21 -10.08 -4.41 3.40
CA ALA A 21 -11.11 -4.09 4.40
C ALA A 21 -11.46 -2.60 4.40
N LEU A 22 -10.45 -1.73 4.34
CA LEU A 22 -10.64 -0.27 4.21
C LEU A 22 -11.33 0.12 2.90
N LEU A 23 -10.89 -0.45 1.77
CA LEU A 23 -11.45 -0.16 0.46
C LEU A 23 -12.91 -0.57 0.33
N THR A 24 -13.26 -1.72 0.91
CA THR A 24 -14.62 -2.28 0.86
C THR A 24 -15.53 -1.81 2.00
N GLY A 25 -15.02 -1.00 2.93
CA GLY A 25 -15.79 -0.54 4.10
C GLY A 25 -16.11 -1.64 5.12
N ARG A 26 -15.44 -2.80 5.03
CA ARG A 26 -15.58 -3.92 5.97
C ARG A 26 -14.82 -3.71 7.30
N VAL A 27 -14.74 -2.46 7.73
CA VAL A 27 -14.08 -2.04 8.97
C VAL A 27 -15.08 -2.09 10.13
N PRO A 28 -14.70 -2.62 11.31
CA PRO A 28 -15.53 -2.62 12.51
C PRO A 28 -16.06 -1.22 12.87
N ARG A 29 -17.34 -1.13 13.25
CA ARG A 29 -18.05 0.16 13.48
C ARG A 29 -17.31 1.10 14.45
N ARG A 30 -16.65 0.55 15.47
CA ARG A 30 -15.86 1.30 16.48
C ARG A 30 -14.63 2.01 15.89
N LEU A 31 -14.03 1.44 14.84
CA LEU A 31 -12.82 2.00 14.21
C LEU A 31 -13.17 3.00 13.09
N ARG A 32 -14.42 3.00 12.62
CA ARG A 32 -14.84 3.81 11.48
C ARG A 32 -14.57 5.31 11.62
N PRO A 33 -14.88 5.97 12.75
CA PRO A 33 -14.64 7.40 12.91
C PRO A 33 -13.16 7.78 12.81
N ARG A 34 -12.27 6.88 13.25
CA ARG A 34 -10.82 7.10 13.20
C ARG A 34 -10.25 6.87 11.80
N LEU A 35 -10.91 6.03 11.01
CA LEU A 35 -10.42 5.56 9.71
C LEU A 35 -11.02 6.32 8.52
N ASP A 36 -11.86 7.31 8.75
CA ASP A 36 -12.45 8.13 7.69
C ASP A 36 -11.43 9.19 7.16
N PRO A 37 -11.31 9.40 5.82
CA PRO A 37 -11.98 8.70 4.73
C PRO A 37 -11.37 7.32 4.43
N MET A 38 -12.20 6.26 4.50
CA MET A 38 -11.69 4.87 4.42
C MET A 38 -11.21 4.45 3.05
N ARG A 39 -11.99 4.70 1.99
CA ARG A 39 -11.67 4.25 0.63
C ARG A 39 -10.30 4.78 0.15
N PRO A 40 -10.01 6.10 0.26
CA PRO A 40 -8.70 6.65 -0.11
C PRO A 40 -7.56 6.05 0.71
N ARG A 41 -7.77 5.84 2.02
CA ARG A 41 -6.78 5.19 2.89
C ARG A 41 -6.56 3.72 2.49
N GLY A 42 -7.61 3.00 2.12
CA GLY A 42 -7.52 1.64 1.60
C GLY A 42 -6.73 1.57 0.30
N LEU A 43 -6.97 2.50 -0.63
CA LEU A 43 -6.18 2.62 -1.86
C LEU A 43 -4.70 2.88 -1.58
N ALA A 44 -4.38 3.78 -0.63
CA ALA A 44 -2.99 4.02 -0.25
C ALA A 44 -2.33 2.79 0.38
N VAL A 45 -3.00 2.08 1.28
CA VAL A 45 -2.47 0.83 1.86
C VAL A 45 -2.19 -0.20 0.78
N LEU A 46 -3.09 -0.36 -0.19
CA LEU A 46 -2.89 -1.27 -1.32
C LEU A 46 -1.76 -0.82 -2.26
N ALA A 47 -1.59 0.49 -2.45
CA ALA A 47 -0.47 1.04 -3.21
C ALA A 47 0.87 0.74 -2.52
N PHE A 48 0.97 0.93 -1.20
CA PHE A 48 2.15 0.55 -0.42
C PHE A 48 2.41 -0.95 -0.47
N TYR A 49 1.36 -1.77 -0.39
CA TYR A 49 1.48 -3.22 -0.56
C TYR A 49 2.09 -3.56 -1.93
N ALA A 50 1.51 -3.04 -3.02
CA ALA A 50 2.01 -3.30 -4.37
C ALA A 50 3.45 -2.80 -4.57
N ALA A 51 3.79 -1.62 -4.06
CA ALA A 51 5.14 -1.06 -4.13
C ALA A 51 6.17 -1.95 -3.40
N ALA A 52 5.83 -2.47 -2.22
CA ALA A 52 6.70 -3.39 -1.50
C ALA A 52 6.95 -4.68 -2.30
N GLN A 53 5.91 -5.25 -2.93
CA GLN A 53 6.06 -6.44 -3.79
C GLN A 53 6.96 -6.14 -5.01
N LEU A 54 6.71 -5.02 -5.70
CA LEU A 54 7.49 -4.60 -6.87
C LEU A 54 8.97 -4.38 -6.52
N ASN A 55 9.27 -3.86 -5.33
CA ASN A 55 10.65 -3.62 -4.93
C ASN A 55 11.36 -4.88 -4.38
N ALA A 56 10.64 -5.72 -3.64
CA ALA A 56 11.24 -6.86 -2.93
C ALA A 56 11.39 -8.11 -3.80
N ILE A 57 10.36 -8.47 -4.59
CA ILE A 57 10.35 -9.74 -5.33
C ILE A 57 11.51 -9.84 -6.34
N PRO A 58 11.79 -8.84 -7.20
CA PRO A 58 12.90 -8.94 -8.15
C PRO A 58 14.25 -9.10 -7.46
N ARG A 59 14.48 -8.39 -6.34
CA ARG A 59 15.73 -8.51 -5.55
C ARG A 59 15.90 -9.90 -4.96
N LEU A 60 14.83 -10.46 -4.39
CA LEU A 60 14.85 -11.77 -3.75
C LEU A 60 14.91 -12.92 -4.77
N ALA A 61 14.39 -12.70 -5.98
CA ALA A 61 14.47 -13.65 -7.09
C ALA A 61 15.80 -13.62 -7.85
N GLY A 62 16.74 -12.73 -7.47
CA GLY A 62 18.02 -12.60 -8.16
C GLY A 62 17.91 -11.99 -9.56
N ALA A 63 16.92 -11.10 -9.78
CA ALA A 63 16.78 -10.40 -11.05
C ALA A 63 17.98 -9.49 -11.34
N SER A 64 18.19 -9.15 -12.62
CA SER A 64 19.28 -8.27 -13.03
C SER A 64 19.19 -6.90 -12.34
N PRO A 65 20.32 -6.17 -12.20
CA PRO A 65 20.32 -4.84 -11.59
C PRO A 65 19.39 -3.85 -12.31
N VAL A 66 19.33 -3.92 -13.65
CA VAL A 66 18.46 -3.05 -14.46
C VAL A 66 16.99 -3.35 -14.20
N ALA A 67 16.60 -4.63 -14.13
CA ALA A 67 15.23 -5.02 -13.80
C ALA A 67 14.84 -4.59 -12.37
N THR A 68 15.76 -4.76 -11.42
CA THR A 68 15.57 -4.31 -10.04
C THR A 68 15.40 -2.79 -9.95
N LEU A 69 16.19 -2.02 -10.70
CA LEU A 69 16.10 -0.56 -10.72
C LEU A 69 14.77 -0.10 -11.33
N ALA A 70 14.37 -0.68 -12.46
CA ALA A 70 13.08 -0.39 -13.10
C ALA A 70 11.90 -0.68 -12.16
N ALA A 71 11.93 -1.84 -11.49
CA ALA A 71 10.89 -2.21 -10.53
C ALA A 71 10.88 -1.30 -9.29
N THR A 72 12.04 -0.83 -8.84
CA THR A 72 12.15 0.17 -7.76
C THR A 72 11.53 1.51 -8.19
N GLY A 73 11.79 1.96 -9.42
CA GLY A 73 11.18 3.16 -9.98
C GLY A 73 9.65 3.07 -10.05
N LEU A 74 9.12 1.94 -10.52
CA LEU A 74 7.68 1.67 -10.53
C LEU A 74 7.09 1.66 -9.11
N ALA A 75 7.76 1.02 -8.15
CA ALA A 75 7.34 1.01 -6.75
C ALA A 75 7.25 2.43 -6.18
N MET A 76 8.20 3.31 -6.53
CA MET A 76 8.19 4.71 -6.11
C MET A 76 6.99 5.46 -6.72
N MET A 77 6.71 5.28 -8.01
CA MET A 77 5.55 5.89 -8.67
C MET A 77 4.23 5.46 -8.04
N VAL A 78 4.07 4.16 -7.77
CA VAL A 78 2.87 3.62 -7.11
C VAL A 78 2.71 4.20 -5.70
N THR A 79 3.81 4.30 -4.95
CA THR A 79 3.81 4.90 -3.61
C THR A 79 3.37 6.36 -3.64
N LEU A 80 3.92 7.16 -4.56
CA LEU A 80 3.56 8.56 -4.74
C LEU A 80 2.09 8.72 -5.10
N ALA A 81 1.56 7.88 -6.01
CA ALA A 81 0.15 7.89 -6.36
C ALA A 81 -0.76 7.63 -5.14
N GLY A 82 -0.40 6.65 -4.29
CA GLY A 82 -1.11 6.38 -3.04
C GLY A 82 -1.11 7.58 -2.08
N CYS A 83 0.04 8.23 -1.90
CA CYS A 83 0.18 9.44 -1.09
C CYS A 83 -0.71 10.58 -1.62
N ILE A 84 -0.69 10.82 -2.94
CA ILE A 84 -1.50 11.86 -3.58
C ILE A 84 -2.99 11.59 -3.36
N VAL A 85 -3.45 10.35 -3.52
CA VAL A 85 -4.86 9.97 -3.31
C VAL A 85 -5.32 10.30 -1.89
N VAL A 86 -4.53 9.96 -0.87
CA VAL A 86 -4.88 10.27 0.53
C VAL A 86 -4.80 11.78 0.80
N MET A 87 -3.79 12.47 0.27
CA MET A 87 -3.64 13.91 0.45
C MET A 87 -4.83 14.67 -0.16
N VAL A 88 -5.19 14.37 -1.40
CA VAL A 88 -6.35 14.98 -2.08
C VAL A 88 -7.65 14.65 -1.35
N ALA A 89 -7.83 13.41 -0.91
CA ALA A 89 -9.03 13.02 -0.18
C ALA A 89 -9.16 13.74 1.17
N THR A 90 -8.06 13.85 1.92
CA THR A 90 -8.06 14.54 3.22
C THR A 90 -8.29 16.04 3.08
N GLN A 91 -7.74 16.67 2.05
CA GLN A 91 -8.02 18.07 1.70
C GLN A 91 -9.50 18.27 1.36
N ARG A 92 -10.10 17.40 0.54
CA ARG A 92 -11.53 17.48 0.20
C ARG A 92 -12.42 17.34 1.43
N THR A 93 -12.14 16.40 2.34
CA THR A 93 -12.92 16.27 3.58
C THR A 93 -12.80 17.47 4.53
N ARG A 94 -11.69 18.22 4.46
CA ARG A 94 -11.53 19.47 5.24
C ARG A 94 -12.30 20.63 4.61
N ALA A 95 -12.34 20.72 3.29
CA ALA A 95 -13.05 21.79 2.58
C ALA A 95 -14.59 21.70 2.68
N THR A 96 -15.13 20.50 2.93
CA THR A 96 -16.57 20.25 3.06
C THR A 96 -17.08 20.24 4.52
N ARG A 97 -16.23 20.57 5.49
CA ARG A 97 -16.55 20.66 6.93
C ARG A 97 -16.50 22.11 7.37
#